data_AF-A0A4S2J7K1-F1
#
_entry.id   AF-A0A4S2J7K1-F1
#
_cell.length_a   1.000
_cell.length_b   1.000
_cell.length_c   1.000
_cell.angle_alpha   90.00
_cell.angle_beta   90.00
_cell.angle_gamma   90.00
#
_symmetry.space_group_name_H-M   'P 1'
#
loop_
_entity.id
_entity.type
_entity.pdbx_description
1 polymer ?
#
loop_
_entity_poly.entity_id
_entity_poly.type
_entity_poly.pdbx_seq_one_letter_code
_entity_poly.pdbx_strand_id
1 'polypeptide(L)'
;MSLCFCPSCRAGYGEQGVEAEELTAAVRAALEPLWRGAVVDGGLPAVPELLGEERAAAVRAWRDRTARSLQEEAVAAVRAAAPAGFQILLHADPVPEHCGANAGVDPAHILSVADGVVVPCTAGTAPLAPFAAHAGERTVLAANFTVVSGMGGSPRTLAADAARARAAGATELRLYHAGLASDGDLAAVREALAAR
;
A
#
# COMPACT_ATOMS: atom_id res chain seq x y z
N MET A 1 -3.93 10.30 1.25
CA MET A 1 -4.80 10.21 0.05
C MET A 1 -4.32 11.17 -1.02
N SER A 2 -4.18 10.72 -2.27
CA SER A 2 -3.88 11.57 -3.44
C SER A 2 -5.18 12.04 -4.11
N LEU A 3 -5.29 13.31 -4.51
CA LEU A 3 -6.45 13.83 -5.26
C LEU A 3 -5.99 14.28 -6.64
N CYS A 4 -6.75 13.92 -7.67
CA CYS A 4 -6.45 14.25 -9.06
C CYS A 4 -7.64 14.98 -9.68
N PHE A 5 -7.37 16.00 -10.47
CA PHE A 5 -8.40 16.80 -11.15
C PHE A 5 -8.27 16.74 -12.67
N CYS A 6 -7.73 15.63 -13.20
CA CYS A 6 -7.75 15.34 -14.63
C CYS A 6 -9.20 15.16 -15.13
N PRO A 7 -9.47 15.24 -16.44
CA PRO A 7 -10.84 15.13 -16.97
C PRO A 7 -11.61 13.90 -16.47
N SER A 8 -10.97 12.74 -16.38
CA SER A 8 -11.60 11.51 -15.89
C SER A 8 -11.98 11.59 -14.40
N CYS A 9 -11.11 12.16 -13.56
CA CYS A 9 -11.43 12.31 -12.14
C CYS A 9 -12.51 13.36 -11.92
N ARG A 10 -12.53 14.46 -12.70
CA ARG A 10 -13.61 15.45 -12.64
C ARG A 10 -14.97 14.82 -12.95
N ALA A 11 -15.05 14.06 -14.05
CA ALA A 11 -16.26 13.34 -14.42
C ALA A 11 -16.67 12.34 -13.32
N GLY A 12 -15.72 11.55 -12.82
CA GLY A 12 -15.97 10.59 -11.75
C GLY A 12 -16.44 11.21 -10.44
N TYR A 13 -15.96 12.39 -10.07
CA TYR A 13 -16.49 13.13 -8.92
C TYR A 13 -17.92 13.63 -9.17
N GLY A 14 -18.21 14.11 -10.39
CA GLY A 14 -19.58 14.48 -10.80
C GLY A 14 -20.56 13.31 -10.72
N GLU A 15 -20.13 12.10 -11.10
CA GLU A 15 -20.91 10.87 -10.90
C GLU A 15 -21.14 10.53 -9.41
N GLN A 16 -20.36 11.12 -8.49
CA GLN A 16 -20.55 11.02 -7.04
C GLN A 16 -21.35 12.19 -6.46
N GLY A 17 -21.92 13.05 -7.31
CA GLY A 17 -22.69 14.21 -6.89
C GLY A 17 -21.83 15.39 -6.41
N VAL A 18 -20.52 15.39 -6.72
CA VAL A 18 -19.62 16.47 -6.33
C VAL A 18 -19.14 17.24 -7.56
N GLU A 19 -19.44 18.54 -7.58
CA GLU A 19 -18.94 19.46 -8.60
C GLU A 19 -17.42 19.63 -8.47
N ALA A 20 -16.70 19.31 -9.54
CA ALA A 20 -15.25 19.22 -9.52
C ALA A 20 -14.57 20.58 -9.26
N GLU A 21 -15.18 21.67 -9.72
CA GLU A 21 -14.73 23.04 -9.52
C GLU A 21 -14.84 23.45 -8.04
N GLU A 22 -15.96 23.11 -7.39
CA GLU A 22 -16.14 23.34 -5.96
C GLU A 22 -15.13 22.53 -5.13
N LEU A 23 -14.95 21.26 -5.47
CA LEU A 23 -13.96 20.41 -4.82
C LEU A 23 -12.53 20.95 -5.03
N THR A 24 -12.21 21.45 -6.22
CA THR A 24 -10.92 22.08 -6.51
C THR A 24 -10.72 23.32 -5.63
N ALA A 25 -11.75 24.17 -5.51
CA ALA A 25 -11.71 25.37 -4.68
C ALA A 25 -11.54 25.02 -3.19
N ALA A 26 -12.27 24.01 -2.70
CA ALA A 26 -12.15 23.53 -1.32
C ALA A 26 -10.74 23.00 -1.01
N VAL A 27 -10.16 22.18 -1.91
CA VAL A 27 -8.80 21.67 -1.74
C VAL A 27 -7.78 22.82 -1.73
N ARG A 28 -7.93 23.82 -2.61
CA ARG A 28 -7.03 24.98 -2.61
C ARG A 28 -7.14 25.79 -1.33
N ALA A 29 -8.35 26.05 -0.86
CA ALA A 29 -8.57 26.76 0.40
C ALA A 29 -7.97 26.00 1.60
N ALA A 30 -8.14 24.68 1.63
CA ALA A 30 -7.58 23.82 2.67
C ALA A 30 -6.03 23.82 2.68
N LEU A 31 -5.39 23.87 1.51
CA LEU A 31 -3.93 23.82 1.38
C LEU A 31 -3.27 25.21 1.41
N GLU A 32 -4.02 26.30 1.20
CA GLU A 32 -3.48 27.67 1.18
C GLU A 32 -2.63 28.01 2.43
N PRO A 33 -3.05 27.68 3.67
CA PRO A 33 -2.25 27.97 4.86
C PRO A 33 -0.85 27.33 4.81
N LEU A 34 -0.76 26.08 4.34
CA LEU A 34 0.52 25.37 4.19
C LEU A 34 1.41 26.07 3.16
N TRP A 35 0.84 26.49 2.03
CA TRP A 35 1.58 27.23 1.00
C TRP A 35 2.06 28.60 1.48
N ARG A 36 1.37 29.21 2.43
CA ARG A 36 1.78 30.46 3.09
C ARG A 36 2.76 30.25 4.25
N GLY A 37 3.17 29.00 4.53
CA GLY A 37 4.15 28.66 5.55
C GLY A 37 3.57 28.50 6.96
N ALA A 38 2.25 28.31 7.09
CA ALA A 38 1.68 27.94 8.37
C ALA A 38 2.24 26.58 8.82
N VAL A 39 2.75 26.53 10.05
CA VAL A 39 3.13 25.28 10.70
C VAL A 39 1.87 24.66 11.27
N VAL A 40 1.61 23.40 10.91
CA VAL A 40 0.49 22.65 11.48
C VAL A 40 1.01 21.84 12.65
N ASP A 41 0.78 22.37 13.85
CA ASP A 41 1.08 21.66 15.10
C ASP A 41 0.15 20.44 15.24
N GLY A 42 0.73 19.28 15.55
CA GLY A 42 -0.05 18.04 15.74
C GLY A 42 -0.29 17.21 14.48
N GLY A 43 0.25 17.60 13.32
CA GLY A 43 0.14 16.86 12.06
C GLY A 43 -0.96 17.39 11.13
N LEU A 44 -1.01 16.90 9.89
CA LEU A 44 -2.00 17.35 8.92
C LEU A 44 -3.41 16.87 9.32
N PRO A 45 -4.44 17.74 9.25
CA PRO A 45 -5.81 17.33 9.53
C PRO A 45 -6.27 16.23 8.57
N ALA A 46 -7.22 15.42 9.00
CA ALA A 46 -7.77 14.37 8.16
C ALA A 46 -8.51 14.96 6.95
N VAL A 47 -8.59 14.21 5.84
CA VAL A 47 -9.27 14.67 4.62
C VAL A 47 -10.74 15.10 4.88
N PRO A 48 -11.54 14.38 5.68
CA PRO A 48 -12.89 14.83 6.03
C PRO A 48 -12.93 16.15 6.80
N GLU A 49 -11.93 16.42 7.66
CA GLU A 49 -11.83 17.69 8.40
C GLU A 49 -11.51 18.86 7.46
N LEU A 50 -10.74 18.62 6.40
CA LEU A 50 -10.36 19.64 5.41
C LEU A 50 -11.45 19.90 4.36
N LEU A 51 -12.13 18.85 3.89
CA LEU A 51 -13.03 18.93 2.74
C LEU A 51 -14.51 18.83 3.09
N GLY A 52 -14.82 18.41 4.32
CA GLY A 52 -16.14 17.96 4.74
C GLY A 52 -16.38 16.48 4.41
N GLU A 53 -17.21 15.84 5.23
CA GLU A 53 -17.53 14.41 5.13
C GLU A 53 -18.03 13.99 3.75
N GLU A 54 -18.98 14.74 3.18
CA GLU A 54 -19.60 14.43 1.89
C GLU A 54 -18.57 14.42 0.75
N ARG A 55 -17.76 15.48 0.65
CA ARG A 55 -16.73 15.59 -0.40
C ARG A 55 -15.63 14.56 -0.21
N ALA A 56 -15.21 14.30 1.03
CA ALA A 56 -14.22 13.28 1.32
C ALA A 56 -14.73 11.87 0.94
N ALA A 57 -15.99 11.56 1.26
CA ALA A 57 -16.62 10.30 0.92
C ALA A 57 -16.77 10.12 -0.60
N ALA A 58 -17.19 11.16 -1.33
CA ALA A 58 -17.30 11.12 -2.79
C ALA A 58 -15.94 10.89 -3.48
N VAL A 59 -14.90 11.62 -3.05
CA VAL A 59 -13.53 11.43 -3.55
C VAL A 59 -13.05 10.02 -3.27
N ARG A 60 -13.28 9.52 -2.05
CA ARG A 60 -12.93 8.16 -1.66
C ARG A 60 -13.64 7.12 -2.51
N ALA A 61 -14.95 7.26 -2.70
CA ALA A 61 -15.76 6.33 -3.49
C ALA A 61 -15.28 6.24 -4.94
N TRP A 62 -14.98 7.36 -5.59
CA TRP A 62 -14.41 7.36 -6.94
C TRP A 62 -13.04 6.66 -6.96
N ARG A 63 -12.14 7.07 -6.07
CA ARG A 63 -10.78 6.52 -6.00
C ARG A 63 -10.76 5.01 -5.75
N ASP A 64 -11.54 4.54 -4.79
CA ASP A 64 -11.61 3.13 -4.45
C ASP A 64 -12.14 2.32 -5.64
N ARG A 65 -13.20 2.79 -6.32
CA ARG A 65 -13.69 2.11 -7.52
C ARG A 65 -12.65 2.06 -8.64
N THR A 66 -11.99 3.18 -8.94
CA THR A 66 -10.95 3.22 -9.98
C THR A 66 -9.74 2.34 -9.63
N ALA A 67 -9.33 2.32 -8.37
CA ALA A 67 -8.23 1.47 -7.93
C ALA A 67 -8.59 -0.02 -8.04
N ARG A 68 -9.81 -0.39 -7.65
CA ARG A 68 -10.32 -1.76 -7.77
C ARG A 68 -10.41 -2.21 -9.24
N SER A 69 -10.95 -1.37 -10.13
CA SER A 69 -11.02 -1.72 -11.55
C SER A 69 -9.64 -1.96 -12.15
N LEU A 70 -8.65 -1.13 -11.80
CA LEU A 70 -7.27 -1.34 -12.25
C LEU A 70 -6.67 -2.64 -11.70
N GLN A 71 -6.94 -2.98 -10.43
CA GLN A 71 -6.47 -4.23 -9.82
C GLN A 71 -7.07 -5.44 -10.54
N GLU A 72 -8.38 -5.44 -10.76
CA GLU A 72 -9.11 -6.50 -11.47
C GLU A 72 -8.61 -6.66 -12.92
N GLU A 73 -8.54 -5.55 -13.66
CA GLU A 73 -8.10 -5.55 -15.06
C GLU A 73 -6.65 -6.01 -15.21
N ALA A 74 -5.74 -5.51 -14.36
CA ALA A 74 -4.34 -5.89 -14.41
C ALA A 74 -4.14 -7.38 -14.10
N VAL A 75 -4.80 -7.89 -13.05
CA VAL A 75 -4.74 -9.31 -12.70
C VAL A 75 -5.36 -10.17 -13.81
N ALA A 76 -6.51 -9.80 -14.34
CA ALA A 76 -7.15 -10.51 -15.44
C ALA A 76 -6.27 -10.55 -16.71
N ALA A 77 -5.62 -9.44 -17.06
CA ALA A 77 -4.71 -9.38 -18.19
C ALA A 77 -3.49 -10.31 -18.01
N VAL A 78 -2.89 -10.33 -16.81
CA VAL A 78 -1.79 -11.26 -16.52
C VAL A 78 -2.26 -12.71 -16.57
N ARG A 79 -3.45 -13.02 -16.01
CA ARG A 79 -4.03 -14.37 -16.09
C ARG A 79 -4.27 -14.85 -17.51
N ALA A 80 -4.71 -13.97 -18.40
CA ALA A 80 -4.93 -14.30 -19.80
C ALA A 80 -3.63 -14.63 -20.55
N ALA A 81 -2.51 -14.01 -20.15
CA ALA A 81 -1.22 -14.19 -20.81
C ALA A 81 -0.33 -15.26 -20.15
N ALA A 82 -0.51 -15.53 -18.87
CA ALA A 82 0.38 -16.39 -18.08
C ALA A 82 -0.03 -17.88 -18.14
N PRO A 83 0.92 -18.82 -18.01
CA PRO A 83 0.60 -20.23 -17.90
C PRO A 83 -0.21 -20.54 -16.63
N ALA A 84 -0.91 -21.67 -16.65
CA ALA A 84 -1.63 -22.15 -15.47
C ALA A 84 -0.69 -22.29 -14.26
N GLY A 85 -1.14 -21.84 -13.10
CA GLY A 85 -0.37 -21.85 -11.85
C GLY A 85 0.60 -20.69 -11.66
N PHE A 86 0.71 -19.75 -12.61
CA PHE A 86 1.50 -18.53 -12.40
C PHE A 86 0.95 -17.72 -11.23
N GLN A 87 1.74 -17.45 -10.19
CA GLN A 87 1.28 -16.70 -9.03
C GLN A 87 1.32 -15.18 -9.27
N ILE A 88 0.25 -14.48 -8.91
CA ILE A 88 0.12 -13.03 -9.05
C ILE A 88 0.01 -12.40 -7.67
N LEU A 89 1.03 -11.63 -7.29
CA LEU A 89 1.09 -10.88 -6.04
C LEU A 89 1.17 -9.39 -6.32
N LEU A 90 0.49 -8.59 -5.51
CA LEU A 90 0.50 -7.13 -5.62
C LEU A 90 1.16 -6.50 -4.40
N HIS A 91 1.99 -5.47 -4.61
CA HIS A 91 2.45 -4.62 -3.51
C HIS A 91 1.26 -3.90 -2.89
N ALA A 92 1.09 -4.05 -1.57
CA ALA A 92 -0.13 -3.61 -0.90
C ALA A 92 0.14 -3.02 0.48
N ASP A 93 -0.55 -1.92 0.76
CA ASP A 93 -0.74 -1.36 2.10
C ASP A 93 -2.21 -1.57 2.50
N PRO A 94 -2.53 -2.04 3.73
CA PRO A 94 -3.91 -2.38 4.10
C PRO A 94 -4.81 -1.15 4.34
N VAL A 95 -4.28 0.07 4.20
CA VAL A 95 -5.01 1.33 4.38
C VAL A 95 -5.28 1.93 2.99
N PRO A 96 -6.51 1.86 2.45
CA PRO A 96 -6.80 2.27 1.07
C PRO A 96 -6.45 3.73 0.74
N GLU A 97 -6.38 4.60 1.75
CA GLU A 97 -6.04 6.02 1.63
C GLU A 97 -4.53 6.27 1.44
N HIS A 98 -3.69 5.29 1.77
CA HIS A 98 -2.24 5.38 1.61
C HIS A 98 -1.86 5.39 0.13
N CYS A 99 -0.77 6.10 -0.17
CA CYS A 99 -0.24 6.27 -1.52
C CYS A 99 1.27 6.08 -1.47
N GLY A 100 1.86 5.71 -2.61
CA GLY A 100 3.30 5.51 -2.74
C GLY A 100 3.61 4.20 -3.44
N ALA A 101 4.83 3.69 -3.22
CA ALA A 101 5.32 2.47 -3.86
C ALA A 101 4.54 1.21 -3.44
N ASN A 102 3.92 1.21 -2.26
CA ASN A 102 2.93 0.22 -1.85
C ASN A 102 1.59 0.94 -1.79
N ALA A 103 0.75 0.72 -2.80
CA ALA A 103 -0.54 1.40 -2.88
C ALA A 103 -1.50 0.86 -1.81
N GLY A 104 -2.29 1.76 -1.23
CA GLY A 104 -3.38 1.40 -0.33
C GLY A 104 -4.43 0.55 -1.05
N VAL A 105 -4.86 -0.54 -0.41
CA VAL A 105 -5.90 -1.44 -0.92
C VAL A 105 -6.84 -1.88 0.19
N ASP A 106 -8.03 -2.34 -0.18
CA ASP A 106 -8.92 -3.05 0.72
C ASP A 106 -8.46 -4.52 0.85
N PRO A 107 -8.11 -5.02 2.05
CA PRO A 107 -7.58 -6.36 2.24
C PRO A 107 -8.49 -7.49 1.77
N ALA A 108 -9.80 -7.37 2.00
CA ALA A 108 -10.77 -8.39 1.60
C ALA A 108 -10.87 -8.47 0.07
N HIS A 109 -10.98 -7.32 -0.59
CA HIS A 109 -11.11 -7.24 -2.03
C HIS A 109 -9.84 -7.71 -2.75
N ILE A 110 -8.66 -7.22 -2.37
CA ILE A 110 -7.43 -7.55 -3.10
C ILE A 110 -7.13 -9.05 -3.06
N LEU A 111 -7.44 -9.71 -1.94
CA LEU A 111 -7.28 -11.16 -1.76
C LEU A 111 -8.37 -11.99 -2.43
N SER A 112 -9.48 -11.36 -2.87
CA SER A 112 -10.44 -12.02 -3.76
C SER A 112 -10.02 -11.99 -5.24
N VAL A 113 -9.05 -11.13 -5.60
CA VAL A 113 -8.62 -10.90 -6.98
C VAL A 113 -7.25 -11.54 -7.25
N ALA A 114 -6.25 -11.29 -6.40
CA ALA A 114 -4.88 -11.77 -6.55
C ALA A 114 -4.63 -13.03 -5.70
N ASP A 115 -3.54 -13.78 -5.99
CA ASP A 115 -3.15 -14.94 -5.16
C ASP A 115 -2.59 -14.52 -3.79
N GLY A 116 -2.26 -13.24 -3.64
CA GLY A 116 -1.64 -12.73 -2.44
C GLY A 116 -1.09 -11.32 -2.60
N VAL A 117 -0.38 -10.88 -1.56
CA VAL A 117 0.15 -9.53 -1.45
C VAL A 117 1.59 -9.51 -0.96
N VAL A 118 2.33 -8.50 -1.39
CA VAL A 118 3.66 -8.15 -0.88
C VAL A 118 3.50 -6.96 0.05
N VAL A 119 3.67 -7.19 1.36
CA VAL A 119 3.35 -6.23 2.41
C VAL A 119 4.64 -5.60 2.94
N PRO A 120 4.77 -4.26 2.96
CA PRO A 120 5.97 -3.59 3.45
C PRO A 120 6.11 -3.77 4.96
N CYS A 121 7.18 -4.44 5.38
CA CYS A 121 7.44 -4.77 6.78
C CYS A 121 8.69 -4.08 7.35
N THR A 122 9.35 -3.19 6.59
CA THR A 122 10.57 -2.48 7.05
C THR A 122 10.37 -1.72 8.36
N ALA A 123 9.19 -1.11 8.55
CA ALA A 123 8.84 -0.36 9.77
C ALA A 123 8.09 -1.22 10.82
N GLY A 124 7.99 -2.53 10.61
CA GLY A 124 7.27 -3.45 11.49
C GLY A 124 6.22 -4.29 10.74
N THR A 125 5.69 -5.30 11.42
CA THR A 125 4.85 -6.36 10.82
C THR A 125 3.36 -6.15 11.00
N ALA A 126 2.94 -5.08 11.70
CA ALA A 126 1.53 -4.76 11.93
C ALA A 126 0.67 -4.71 10.64
N PRO A 127 1.18 -4.21 9.48
CA PRO A 127 0.40 -4.19 8.25
C PRO A 127 -0.01 -5.57 7.70
N LEU A 128 0.56 -6.68 8.20
CA LEU A 128 0.16 -8.03 7.78
C LEU A 128 -1.21 -8.44 8.34
N ALA A 129 -1.56 -7.99 9.56
CA ALA A 129 -2.73 -8.49 10.27
C ALA A 129 -4.06 -8.27 9.54
N PRO A 130 -4.33 -7.11 8.91
CA PRO A 130 -5.55 -6.92 8.12
C PRO A 130 -5.68 -7.89 6.95
N PHE A 131 -4.57 -8.26 6.29
CA PHE A 131 -4.58 -9.26 5.21
C PHE A 131 -4.75 -10.69 5.76
N ALA A 132 -4.08 -11.00 6.87
CA ALA A 132 -4.18 -12.31 7.53
C ALA A 132 -5.62 -12.65 7.94
N ALA A 133 -6.43 -11.65 8.30
CA ALA A 133 -7.85 -11.82 8.62
C ALA A 133 -8.70 -12.32 7.44
N HIS A 134 -8.22 -12.18 6.21
CA HIS A 134 -8.92 -12.59 4.97
C HIS A 134 -8.15 -13.66 4.19
N ALA A 135 -7.01 -14.12 4.69
CA ALA A 135 -6.19 -15.11 4.00
C ALA A 135 -6.83 -16.51 4.07
N GLY A 136 -6.86 -17.19 2.93
CA GLY A 136 -7.21 -18.62 2.85
C GLY A 136 -5.96 -19.50 2.80
N GLU A 137 -6.16 -20.82 2.75
CA GLU A 137 -5.06 -21.82 2.75
C GLU A 137 -4.03 -21.62 1.63
N ARG A 138 -4.44 -21.05 0.50
CA ARG A 138 -3.60 -20.82 -0.69
C ARG A 138 -3.13 -19.38 -0.84
N THR A 139 -3.50 -18.50 0.09
CA THR A 139 -3.16 -17.08 0.02
C THR A 139 -1.70 -16.86 0.39
N VAL A 140 -0.98 -16.09 -0.44
CA VAL A 140 0.39 -15.68 -0.15
C VAL A 140 0.42 -14.32 0.55
N LEU A 141 0.95 -14.27 1.76
CA LEU A 141 1.27 -13.02 2.45
C LEU A 141 2.79 -12.91 2.54
N ALA A 142 3.37 -12.14 1.62
CA ALA A 142 4.81 -11.98 1.50
C ALA A 142 5.28 -10.76 2.31
N ALA A 143 5.97 -11.00 3.43
CA ALA A 143 6.56 -9.95 4.23
C ALA A 143 7.82 -9.39 3.55
N ASN A 144 7.77 -8.13 3.13
CA ASN A 144 8.86 -7.47 2.41
C ASN A 144 9.72 -6.61 3.34
N PHE A 145 10.97 -7.00 3.52
CA PHE A 145 11.93 -6.29 4.37
C PHE A 145 13.03 -5.63 3.55
N THR A 146 13.27 -4.34 3.76
CA THR A 146 14.50 -3.69 3.28
C THR A 146 15.69 -4.24 4.06
N VAL A 147 16.67 -4.78 3.33
CA VAL A 147 17.89 -5.38 3.93
C VAL A 147 19.14 -4.52 3.78
N VAL A 148 19.03 -3.40 3.05
CA VAL A 148 20.14 -2.46 2.85
C VAL A 148 20.16 -1.48 4.02
N SER A 149 21.19 -1.54 4.86
CA SER A 149 21.28 -0.70 6.07
C SER A 149 21.26 0.79 5.72
N GLY A 150 21.94 1.19 4.63
CA GLY A 150 21.98 2.57 4.14
C GLY A 150 20.65 3.11 3.61
N MET A 151 19.64 2.25 3.42
CA MET A 151 18.29 2.62 3.01
C MET A 151 17.27 2.48 4.17
N GLY A 152 17.76 2.38 5.41
CA GLY A 152 16.91 2.17 6.59
C GLY A 152 16.55 0.71 6.85
N GLY A 153 17.20 -0.25 6.18
CA GLY A 153 17.05 -1.66 6.47
C GLY A 153 17.74 -2.10 7.76
N SER A 154 17.37 -3.28 8.27
CA SER A 154 17.98 -3.87 9.48
C SER A 154 18.31 -5.36 9.25
N PRO A 155 19.30 -5.68 8.39
CA PRO A 155 19.61 -7.08 8.04
C PRO A 155 20.06 -7.93 9.24
N ARG A 156 20.65 -7.32 10.27
CA ARG A 156 21.08 -8.02 11.50
C ARG A 156 19.92 -8.51 12.37
N THR A 157 18.72 -7.93 12.25
CA THR A 157 17.54 -8.36 13.01
C THR A 157 16.60 -9.24 12.19
N LEU A 158 16.95 -9.53 10.93
CA LEU A 158 16.09 -10.18 9.95
C LEU A 158 15.49 -11.51 10.45
N ALA A 159 16.25 -12.33 11.18
CA ALA A 159 15.73 -13.60 11.71
C ALA A 159 14.56 -13.38 12.69
N ALA A 160 14.72 -12.42 13.61
CA ALA A 160 13.69 -12.05 14.57
C ALA A 160 12.49 -11.36 13.88
N ASP A 161 12.76 -10.50 12.91
CA ASP A 161 11.74 -9.85 12.09
C ASP A 161 10.92 -10.85 11.28
N ALA A 162 11.57 -11.84 10.65
CA ALA A 162 10.91 -12.90 9.92
C ALA A 162 10.07 -13.80 10.83
N ALA A 163 10.52 -14.07 12.05
CA ALA A 163 9.73 -14.79 13.05
C ALA A 163 8.48 -14.00 13.46
N ARG A 164 8.59 -12.68 13.68
CA ARG A 164 7.45 -11.80 13.94
C ARG A 164 6.49 -11.74 12.76
N ALA A 165 7.00 -11.66 11.54
CA ALA A 165 6.17 -11.65 10.33
C ALA A 165 5.37 -12.94 10.19
N ARG A 166 6.03 -14.08 10.41
CA ARG A 166 5.36 -15.40 10.41
C ARG A 166 4.28 -15.48 11.48
N ALA A 167 4.55 -14.99 12.68
CA ALA A 167 3.55 -14.92 13.76
C ALA A 167 2.37 -14.00 13.41
N ALA A 168 2.59 -12.98 12.59
CA ALA A 168 1.56 -12.09 12.06
C ALA A 168 0.84 -12.63 10.79
N GLY A 169 1.13 -13.86 10.37
CA GLY A 169 0.46 -14.53 9.26
C GLY A 169 1.21 -14.53 7.93
N ALA A 170 2.44 -14.00 7.87
CA ALA A 170 3.24 -14.07 6.65
C ALA A 170 3.59 -15.53 6.29
N THR A 171 3.31 -15.91 5.04
CA THR A 171 3.67 -17.22 4.47
C THR A 171 4.98 -17.18 3.69
N GLU A 172 5.41 -15.99 3.27
CA GLU A 172 6.66 -15.78 2.53
C GLU A 172 7.47 -14.60 3.06
N LEU A 173 8.76 -14.58 2.71
CA LEU A 173 9.70 -13.51 3.01
C LEU A 173 10.28 -12.96 1.69
N ARG A 174 10.29 -11.63 1.52
CA ARG A 174 10.91 -10.93 0.39
C ARG A 174 11.97 -9.97 0.90
N LEU A 175 13.13 -9.97 0.24
CA LEU A 175 14.30 -9.16 0.60
C LEU A 175 14.41 -8.00 -0.37
N TYR A 176 14.04 -6.81 0.06
CA TYR A 176 13.96 -5.64 -0.79
C TYR A 176 15.31 -4.96 -0.94
N HIS A 177 15.63 -4.62 -2.20
CA HIS A 177 16.91 -4.05 -2.66
C HIS A 177 18.16 -4.89 -2.36
N ALA A 178 18.05 -6.21 -2.25
CA ALA A 178 19.21 -7.07 -2.00
C ALA A 178 20.37 -6.88 -3.00
N GLY A 179 20.08 -6.53 -4.26
CA GLY A 179 21.12 -6.22 -5.26
C GLY A 179 21.93 -4.93 -5.02
N LEU A 180 21.51 -4.09 -4.06
CA LEU A 180 22.21 -2.88 -3.63
C LEU A 180 22.86 -3.05 -2.25
N ALA A 181 22.72 -4.23 -1.64
CA ALA A 181 23.23 -4.49 -0.30
C ALA A 181 24.77 -4.60 -0.32
N SER A 182 25.40 -4.08 0.73
CA SER A 182 26.83 -4.28 0.96
C SER A 182 27.15 -5.75 1.24
N ASP A 183 28.40 -6.16 1.11
CA ASP A 183 28.83 -7.52 1.50
C ASP A 183 28.50 -7.85 2.95
N GLY A 184 28.60 -6.85 3.85
CA GLY A 184 28.24 -6.98 5.26
C GLY A 184 26.74 -7.20 5.47
N ASP A 185 25.89 -6.44 4.77
CA ASP A 185 24.43 -6.64 4.81
C ASP A 185 24.07 -8.03 4.28
N LEU A 186 24.65 -8.46 3.16
CA LEU A 186 24.42 -9.78 2.58
C LEU A 186 24.92 -10.92 3.49
N ALA A 187 26.02 -10.74 4.21
CA ALA A 187 26.50 -11.70 5.19
C ALA A 187 25.51 -11.87 6.34
N ALA A 188 25.02 -10.77 6.91
CA ALA A 188 24.01 -10.80 7.97
C ALA A 188 22.70 -11.47 7.51
N VAL A 189 22.27 -11.19 6.26
CA VAL A 189 21.10 -11.87 5.67
C VAL A 189 21.34 -13.37 5.54
N ARG A 190 22.50 -13.82 5.05
CA ARG A 190 22.82 -15.25 4.92
C ARG A 190 22.79 -15.95 6.28
N GLU A 191 23.40 -15.36 7.30
CA GLU A 191 23.37 -15.88 8.67
C GLU A 191 21.93 -16.02 9.18
N ALA A 192 21.10 -14.99 8.99
CA ALA A 192 19.71 -14.99 9.41
C ALA A 192 18.86 -16.06 8.71
N LEU A 193 19.12 -16.35 7.43
CA LEU A 193 18.38 -17.35 6.67
C LEU A 193 18.86 -18.79 6.93
N ALA A 194 20.13 -18.98 7.28
CA ALA A 194 20.71 -20.28 7.61
C ALA A 194 20.27 -20.78 9.00
N ALA A 195 19.90 -19.88 9.91
CA ALA A 195 19.42 -20.19 11.25
C ALA A 195 17.97 -20.74 11.31
N ARG A 196 17.45 -21.23 10.18
CA ARG A 196 16.06 -21.72 10.03
C ARG A 196 15.95 -23.22 10.24
#